data_AF-A0A6P1UZE2-F1
#
_entry.id   AF-A0A6P1UZE2-F1
#
_cell.length_a   1.000
_cell.length_b   1.000
_cell.length_c   1.000
_cell.angle_alpha   90.00
_cell.angle_beta   90.00
_cell.angle_gamma   90.00
#
_symmetry.space_group_name_H-M   'P 1'
#
loop_
_entity.id
_entity.type
_entity.pdbx_description
1 polymer ?
#
loop_
_entity_poly.entity_id
_entity_poly.type
_entity_poly.pdbx_seq_one_letter_code
_entity_poly.pdbx_strand_id
1 'polypeptide(L)'
;MRQRGFTLLEMMLILLLIGVSAGMVMLAFPASRDDSAAQALARFEAQLRFVQQRGLQTGQFFGVSVHPDRWQFLVLQPRESNDPPPAGDDWNGYRWLPLRAGRVATSGSVAGNTLHLTFPQGEAWTPGDNPDVLIFPGGEMTPFRLTVGEGPGIAFNARGESLPEPQEAP
;
A
#
# COMPACT_ATOMS: atom_id res chain seq x y z
N MET A 1 1.44 -65.16 -25.15
CA MET A 1 0.97 -63.81 -24.77
C MET A 1 2.20 -62.96 -24.46
N ARG A 2 2.49 -61.91 -25.24
CA ARG A 2 3.66 -61.03 -25.01
C ARG A 2 3.25 -59.91 -24.06
N GLN A 3 3.67 -60.00 -22.81
CA GLN A 3 3.58 -58.90 -21.85
C GLN A 3 4.58 -57.83 -22.28
N ARG A 4 4.08 -56.69 -22.77
CA ARG A 4 4.89 -55.48 -22.97
C ARG A 4 5.14 -54.90 -21.58
N GLY A 5 6.25 -55.29 -20.97
CA GLY A 5 6.72 -54.70 -19.72
C GLY A 5 7.07 -53.24 -19.95
N PHE A 6 6.53 -52.37 -19.09
CA PHE A 6 6.78 -50.95 -19.07
C PHE A 6 8.29 -50.69 -19.04
N THR A 7 8.82 -49.96 -20.02
CA THR A 7 10.27 -49.74 -20.09
C THR A 7 10.68 -48.63 -19.12
N LEU A 8 11.87 -48.71 -18.53
CA LEU A 8 12.42 -47.63 -17.69
C LEU A 8 12.43 -46.28 -18.43
N LEU A 9 12.67 -46.32 -19.74
CA LEU A 9 12.69 -45.15 -20.61
C LEU A 9 11.31 -44.47 -20.67
N GLU A 10 10.22 -45.24 -20.68
CA GLU A 10 8.86 -44.71 -20.71
C GLU A 10 8.51 -43.96 -19.41
N MET A 11 8.95 -44.49 -18.26
CA MET A 11 8.78 -43.79 -16.99
C MET A 11 9.63 -42.51 -16.90
N MET A 12 10.88 -42.56 -17.38
CA MET A 12 11.72 -41.37 -17.44
C MET A 12 11.13 -40.29 -18.34
N LEU A 13 10.57 -40.68 -19.48
CA LEU A 13 9.90 -39.77 -20.40
C LEU A 13 8.64 -39.16 -19.77
N ILE A 14 7.84 -39.95 -19.06
CA ILE A 14 6.63 -39.47 -18.38
C ILE A 14 7.00 -38.46 -17.29
N LEU A 15 8.00 -38.76 -16.45
CA LEU A 15 8.45 -37.83 -15.42
C LEU A 15 9.04 -36.55 -16.02
N LEU A 16 9.80 -36.67 -17.11
CA LEU A 16 10.30 -35.51 -17.85
C LEU A 16 9.15 -34.68 -18.41
N LEU A 17 8.16 -35.32 -19.02
CA LEU A 17 7.00 -34.65 -19.59
C LEU A 17 6.18 -33.93 -18.51
N ILE A 18 5.96 -34.57 -17.36
CA ILE A 18 5.27 -33.97 -16.21
C ILE A 18 6.06 -32.76 -15.69
N GLY A 19 7.37 -32.88 -15.53
CA GLY A 19 8.24 -31.80 -15.06
C GLY A 19 8.27 -30.59 -16.01
N VAL A 20 8.43 -30.83 -17.31
CA VAL A 20 8.41 -29.77 -18.33
C VAL A 20 7.03 -29.11 -18.42
N SER A 21 5.96 -29.90 -18.37
CA SER A 21 4.59 -29.39 -18.42
C SER A 21 4.27 -28.55 -17.19
N ALA A 22 4.64 -29.00 -15.98
CA ALA A 22 4.47 -28.25 -14.74
C ALA A 22 5.25 -26.93 -14.73
N GLY A 23 6.50 -26.94 -15.22
CA GLY A 23 7.31 -25.72 -15.36
C GLY A 23 6.71 -24.70 -16.33
N MET A 24 6.15 -25.17 -17.46
CA MET A 24 5.51 -24.29 -18.45
C MET A 24 4.23 -23.65 -17.91
N VAL A 25 3.42 -24.39 -17.14
CA VAL A 25 2.21 -23.86 -16.50
C VAL A 25 2.55 -22.73 -15.51
N MET A 26 3.61 -22.87 -14.73
CA MET A 26 4.04 -21.83 -13.76
C MET A 26 4.49 -20.53 -14.44
N LEU A 27 5.05 -20.62 -15.65
CA LEU A 27 5.44 -19.46 -16.45
C LEU A 27 4.28 -18.84 -17.24
N ALA A 28 3.24 -19.63 -17.54
CA ALA A 28 2.07 -19.19 -18.30
C ALA A 28 1.08 -18.34 -17.47
N PHE A 29 1.14 -18.44 -16.15
CA PHE A 29 0.37 -17.61 -15.23
C PHE A 29 1.26 -16.49 -14.67
N PRO A 30 1.29 -15.29 -15.27
CA PRO A 30 1.95 -14.15 -14.64
C PRO A 30 1.33 -13.91 -13.26
N ALA A 31 2.14 -13.43 -12.30
CA ALA A 31 1.64 -13.03 -10.99
C ALA A 31 0.41 -12.13 -11.20
N SER A 32 -0.72 -12.53 -10.63
CA SER A 32 -2.01 -11.90 -10.89
C SER A 32 -1.92 -10.42 -10.53
N ARG A 33 -2.55 -9.55 -11.32
CA ARG A 33 -2.60 -8.12 -11.02
C ARG A 33 -3.10 -7.86 -9.60
N ASP A 34 -4.07 -8.67 -9.16
CA ASP A 34 -4.67 -8.64 -7.83
C ASP A 34 -3.68 -8.97 -6.72
N ASP A 35 -2.73 -9.90 -6.95
CA ASP A 35 -1.69 -10.23 -5.96
C ASP A 35 -0.78 -9.03 -5.70
N SER A 36 -0.47 -8.26 -6.75
CA SER A 36 0.37 -7.06 -6.60
C SER A 36 -0.36 -5.91 -5.92
N ALA A 37 -1.66 -5.76 -6.17
CA ALA A 37 -2.54 -4.80 -5.52
C ALA A 37 -2.73 -5.10 -4.02
N ALA A 38 -3.06 -6.35 -3.68
CA ALA A 38 -3.21 -6.79 -2.29
C ALA A 38 -1.91 -6.62 -1.49
N GLN A 39 -0.76 -6.96 -2.09
CA GLN A 39 0.55 -6.72 -1.46
C GLN A 39 0.83 -5.23 -1.25
N ALA A 40 0.41 -4.35 -2.17
CA ALA A 40 0.59 -2.91 -2.00
C ALA A 40 -0.26 -2.37 -0.85
N LEU A 41 -1.51 -2.78 -0.73
CA LEU A 41 -2.40 -2.42 0.38
C LEU A 41 -1.87 -2.94 1.72
N ALA A 42 -1.42 -4.19 1.77
CA ALA A 42 -0.82 -4.77 2.98
C ALA A 42 0.45 -4.02 3.41
N ARG A 43 1.29 -3.61 2.45
CA ARG A 43 2.46 -2.76 2.70
C ARG A 43 2.05 -1.40 3.26
N PHE A 44 1.07 -0.74 2.65
CA PHE A 44 0.56 0.54 3.12
C PHE A 44 0.01 0.43 4.55
N GLU A 45 -0.81 -0.59 4.83
CA GLU A 45 -1.39 -0.80 6.16
C GLU A 45 -0.31 -1.02 7.22
N ALA A 46 0.68 -1.88 6.94
CA ALA A 46 1.78 -2.11 7.88
C ALA A 46 2.56 -0.82 8.19
N GLN A 47 2.81 0.01 7.17
CA GLN A 47 3.45 1.31 7.34
C GLN A 47 2.59 2.30 8.12
N LEU A 48 1.28 2.34 7.86
CA LEU A 48 0.34 3.18 8.60
C LEU A 48 0.32 2.80 10.08
N ARG A 49 0.22 1.50 10.40
CA ARG A 49 0.26 1.00 11.78
C ARG A 49 1.54 1.41 12.50
N PHE A 50 2.69 1.30 11.83
CA PHE A 50 3.96 1.77 12.36
C PHE A 50 3.94 3.29 12.65
N VAL A 51 3.42 4.10 11.73
CA VAL A 51 3.33 5.55 11.90
C VAL A 51 2.36 5.93 13.03
N GLN A 52 1.21 5.25 13.15
CA GLN A 52 0.28 5.44 14.26
C GLN A 52 0.95 5.18 15.62
N GLN A 53 1.65 4.04 15.74
CA GLN A 53 2.39 3.70 16.97
C GLN A 53 3.47 4.75 17.27
N ARG A 54 4.19 5.23 16.25
CA ARG A 54 5.18 6.29 16.41
C ARG A 54 4.54 7.62 16.82
N GLY A 55 3.36 7.96 16.30
CA GLY A 55 2.52 9.10 16.72
C GLY A 55 2.27 9.09 18.22
N LEU A 56 1.78 7.97 18.73
CA LEU A 56 1.51 7.77 20.15
C LEU A 56 2.80 7.88 21.00
N GLN A 57 3.94 7.40 20.50
CA GLN A 57 5.21 7.39 21.24
C GLN A 57 5.92 8.75 21.25
N THR A 58 5.86 9.49 20.14
CA THR A 58 6.65 10.72 19.93
C THR A 58 5.86 11.99 20.14
N GLY A 59 4.53 11.92 20.13
CA GLY A 59 3.68 13.11 20.19
C GLY A 59 3.66 13.93 18.90
N GLN A 60 4.30 13.46 17.82
CA GLN A 60 4.40 14.21 16.56
C GLN A 60 3.17 14.01 15.67
N PHE A 61 2.85 15.03 14.89
CA PHE A 61 1.85 14.96 13.84
C PHE A 61 2.43 14.31 12.59
N PHE A 62 1.69 13.36 12.05
CA PHE A 62 2.04 12.69 10.81
C PHE A 62 0.93 12.90 9.77
N GLY A 63 1.28 12.62 8.53
CA GLY A 63 0.31 12.56 7.45
C GLY A 63 0.78 11.60 6.37
N VAL A 64 -0.09 11.33 5.42
CA VAL A 64 0.28 10.61 4.20
C VAL A 64 -0.22 11.37 3.00
N SER A 65 0.68 11.61 2.04
CA SER A 65 0.30 12.05 0.71
C SER A 65 0.20 10.84 -0.21
N VAL A 66 -0.91 10.77 -0.94
CA VAL A 66 -1.21 9.71 -1.89
C VAL A 66 -1.23 10.34 -3.27
N HIS A 67 -0.49 9.71 -4.18
CA HIS A 67 -0.49 10.00 -5.61
C HIS A 67 -1.01 8.78 -6.37
N PRO A 68 -1.40 8.95 -7.64
CA PRO A 68 -1.87 7.84 -8.47
C PRO A 68 -0.92 6.62 -8.52
N ASP A 69 0.39 6.81 -8.41
CA ASP A 69 1.41 5.77 -8.56
C ASP A 69 2.15 5.44 -7.26
N ARG A 70 2.03 6.27 -6.23
CA ARG A 70 2.85 6.19 -5.01
C ARG A 70 2.21 6.82 -3.80
N TRP A 71 2.72 6.49 -2.62
CA TRP A 71 2.37 7.15 -1.37
C TRP A 71 3.62 7.47 -0.57
N GLN A 72 3.53 8.49 0.27
CA GLN A 72 4.62 8.98 1.10
C GLN A 72 4.08 9.42 2.46
N PHE A 73 4.60 8.83 3.54
CA PHE A 73 4.36 9.34 4.88
C PHE A 73 5.21 10.58 5.14
N LEU A 74 4.60 11.54 5.80
CA LEU A 74 5.14 12.85 6.12
C LEU A 74 5.09 13.06 7.63
N VAL A 75 6.02 13.85 8.15
CA VAL A 75 6.05 14.33 9.54
C VAL A 75 5.99 15.84 9.55
N LEU A 76 5.18 16.40 10.44
CA LEU A 76 5.11 17.83 10.66
C LEU A 76 6.26 18.26 11.58
N GLN A 77 7.09 19.18 11.11
CA GLN A 77 8.20 19.72 11.88
C GLN A 77 8.13 21.24 11.93
N PRO A 78 8.53 21.88 13.05
CA PRO A 78 8.74 23.31 13.09
C PRO A 78 9.76 23.72 12.03
N ARG A 79 9.51 24.85 11.39
CA ARG A 79 10.45 25.44 10.42
C ARG A 79 11.62 26.05 11.18
N GLU A 80 12.82 25.79 10.71
CA GLU A 80 14.02 26.45 11.22
C GLU A 80 14.30 27.73 10.44
N SER A 81 15.04 28.67 11.03
CA SER A 81 15.35 29.96 10.40
C SER A 81 16.13 29.84 9.09
N ASN A 82 16.82 28.71 8.87
CA ASN A 82 17.61 28.44 7.67
C ASN A 82 16.83 27.68 6.59
N ASP A 83 15.58 27.31 6.84
CA ASP A 83 14.77 26.63 5.84
C ASP A 83 14.44 27.57 4.66
N PRO A 84 14.26 27.03 3.44
CA PRO A 84 13.78 27.81 2.30
C PRO A 84 12.46 28.53 2.65
N PRO A 85 12.06 29.62 1.98
CA PRO A 85 10.72 30.19 2.16
C PRO A 85 9.62 29.21 1.72
N PRO A 86 8.40 29.30 2.29
CA PRO A 86 7.27 28.45 1.96
C PRO A 86 6.93 28.52 0.47
N ALA A 87 6.62 27.38 -0.14
CA ALA A 87 6.21 27.33 -1.56
C ALA A 87 4.69 27.48 -1.74
N GLY A 88 3.92 27.63 -0.66
CA GLY A 88 2.47 27.76 -0.71
C GLY A 88 1.80 28.07 0.64
N ASP A 89 0.57 27.55 0.79
CA ASP A 89 -0.30 27.69 1.96
C ASP A 89 0.21 26.79 3.11
N ASP A 90 1.29 27.24 3.75
CA ASP A 90 1.95 26.51 4.83
C ASP A 90 1.29 26.82 6.19
N TRP A 91 1.15 25.81 7.04
CA TRP A 91 0.64 25.93 8.41
C TRP A 91 1.64 26.71 9.29
N ASN A 92 1.48 28.04 9.39
CA ASN A 92 2.12 28.97 10.34
C ASN A 92 3.38 28.44 11.08
N GLY A 93 4.52 28.41 10.38
CA GLY A 93 5.81 28.05 10.98
C GLY A 93 6.09 26.56 11.08
N TYR A 94 5.27 25.70 10.48
CA TYR A 94 5.49 24.27 10.35
C TYR A 94 5.60 23.87 8.88
N ARG A 95 6.30 22.76 8.63
CA ARG A 95 6.41 22.17 7.29
C ARG A 95 6.26 20.65 7.34
N TRP A 96 5.67 20.11 6.29
CA TRP A 96 5.64 18.68 6.06
C TRP A 96 6.96 18.22 5.44
N LEU A 97 7.54 17.16 5.98
CA LEU A 97 8.77 16.56 5.50
C LEU A 97 8.61 15.05 5.34
N PRO A 98 9.22 14.44 4.30
CA PRO A 98 9.23 12.99 4.16
C PRO A 98 9.71 12.30 5.43
N LEU A 99 8.89 11.42 5.98
CA LEU A 99 9.23 10.68 7.18
C LEU A 99 10.40 9.74 6.88
N ARG A 100 11.48 9.84 7.66
CA ARG A 100 12.61 8.90 7.60
C ARG A 100 12.66 8.08 8.87
N ALA A 101 12.48 6.77 8.75
CA ALA A 101 12.39 5.84 9.86
C ALA A 101 13.49 4.75 9.83
N GLY A 102 14.72 5.16 9.50
CA GLY A 102 15.87 4.26 9.44
C GLY A 102 15.66 3.12 8.44
N ARG A 103 15.42 1.90 8.95
CA ARG A 103 15.21 0.68 8.15
C ARG A 103 13.74 0.44 7.76
N VAL A 104 12.79 1.20 8.31
CA VAL A 104 11.37 1.05 7.97
C VAL A 104 11.06 1.92 6.76
N ALA A 105 10.54 1.30 5.70
CA ALA A 105 10.04 2.04 4.55
C ALA A 105 8.81 2.86 4.94
N THR A 106 8.79 4.13 4.53
CA THR A 106 7.74 5.12 4.83
C THR A 106 7.14 5.69 3.55
N SER A 107 7.38 5.00 2.45
CA SER A 107 6.80 5.26 1.13
C SER A 107 6.65 3.94 0.41
N GLY A 108 5.87 3.96 -0.66
CA GLY A 108 5.74 2.85 -1.57
C GLY A 108 5.16 3.30 -2.89
N SER A 109 5.20 2.40 -3.86
CA SER A 109 4.60 2.60 -5.18
C SER A 109 3.83 1.37 -5.61
N VAL A 110 2.95 1.58 -6.58
CA VAL A 110 2.24 0.52 -7.28
C VAL A 110 2.66 0.54 -8.74
N ALA A 111 3.11 -0.60 -9.24
CA ALA A 111 3.50 -0.75 -10.64
C ALA A 111 2.31 -1.25 -11.46
N GLY A 112 1.91 -0.50 -12.48
CA GLY A 112 0.85 -0.92 -13.42
C GLY A 112 -0.58 -0.83 -12.89
N ASN A 113 -0.80 -0.26 -11.69
CA ASN A 113 -2.12 0.06 -11.15
C ASN A 113 -2.11 1.50 -10.60
N THR A 114 -3.30 2.04 -10.38
CA THR A 114 -3.49 3.41 -9.88
C THR A 114 -4.11 3.38 -8.49
N LEU A 115 -3.53 4.11 -7.55
CA LEU A 115 -4.13 4.36 -6.25
C LEU A 115 -5.30 5.32 -6.40
N HIS A 116 -6.37 5.05 -5.66
CA HIS A 116 -7.50 5.97 -5.56
C HIS A 116 -7.88 6.16 -4.10
N LEU A 117 -7.96 7.41 -3.67
CA LEU A 117 -8.32 7.79 -2.32
C LEU A 117 -9.73 8.37 -2.31
N THR A 118 -10.54 7.94 -1.34
CA THR A 118 -11.92 8.41 -1.16
C THR A 118 -12.16 8.77 0.31
N PHE A 119 -12.97 9.81 0.53
CA PHE A 119 -13.31 10.30 1.85
C PHE A 119 -14.80 10.06 2.14
N PRO A 120 -15.19 9.69 3.37
CA PRO A 120 -16.58 9.43 3.71
C PRO A 120 -17.52 10.62 3.56
N GLN A 121 -17.00 11.84 3.64
CA GLN A 121 -17.78 13.08 3.49
C GLN A 121 -17.90 13.53 2.02
N GLY A 122 -17.29 12.79 1.08
CA GLY A 122 -17.43 13.02 -0.36
C GLY A 122 -16.50 14.09 -0.93
N GLU A 123 -15.44 14.46 -0.22
CA GLU A 123 -14.42 15.38 -0.71
C GLU A 123 -13.75 14.80 -1.96
N ALA A 124 -13.52 15.67 -2.95
CA ALA A 124 -12.75 15.32 -4.13
C ALA A 124 -11.28 15.14 -3.73
N TRP A 125 -10.70 13.98 -4.02
CA TRP A 125 -9.28 13.75 -3.85
C TRP A 125 -8.48 14.47 -4.94
N THR A 126 -7.61 15.39 -4.52
CA THR A 126 -6.70 16.13 -5.38
C THR A 126 -5.26 15.85 -4.95
N PRO A 127 -4.52 14.95 -5.63
CA PRO A 127 -3.16 14.62 -5.27
C PRO A 127 -2.26 15.86 -5.23
N GLY A 128 -1.48 16.02 -4.17
CA GLY A 128 -0.57 17.14 -3.98
C GLY A 128 0.59 16.82 -3.06
N ASP A 129 1.43 17.82 -2.78
CA ASP A 129 2.60 17.65 -1.91
C ASP A 129 2.24 17.67 -0.41
N ASN A 130 1.06 18.20 -0.06
CA ASN A 130 0.52 18.19 1.29
C ASN A 130 -0.14 16.83 1.59
N PRO A 131 -0.22 16.42 2.87
CA PRO A 131 -0.87 15.17 3.23
C PRO A 131 -2.37 15.22 2.98
N ASP A 132 -2.90 14.20 2.31
CA ASP A 132 -4.33 13.99 2.09
C ASP A 132 -5.02 13.46 3.36
N VAL A 133 -4.29 12.65 4.13
CA VAL A 133 -4.78 12.04 5.38
C VAL A 133 -3.86 12.48 6.51
N LEU A 134 -4.46 13.02 7.57
CA LEU A 134 -3.76 13.43 8.79
C LEU A 134 -3.83 12.33 9.84
N ILE A 135 -2.73 12.13 10.56
CA ILE A 135 -2.60 11.15 11.64
C ILE A 135 -2.19 11.91 12.89
N PHE A 136 -3.10 11.95 13.85
CA PHE A 136 -2.95 12.72 15.07
C PHE A 136 -2.20 11.92 16.14
N PRO A 137 -1.42 12.58 17.02
CA PRO A 137 -0.73 11.92 18.12
C PRO A 137 -1.66 11.18 19.09
N GLY A 138 -2.94 11.57 19.16
CA GLY A 138 -3.96 10.93 20.00
C GLY A 138 -4.50 9.59 19.45
N GLY A 139 -4.01 9.13 18.29
CA GLY A 139 -4.50 7.93 17.61
C GLY A 139 -5.65 8.20 16.64
N GLU A 140 -6.22 9.41 16.66
CA GLU A 140 -7.20 9.86 15.69
C GLU A 140 -6.56 10.03 14.30
N MET A 141 -7.36 9.90 13.24
CA MET A 141 -6.93 10.18 11.87
C MET A 141 -8.07 10.70 11.00
N THR A 142 -7.74 11.32 9.86
CA THR A 142 -8.71 11.59 8.82
C THR A 142 -9.29 10.25 8.32
N PRO A 143 -10.62 10.04 8.32
CA PRO A 143 -11.22 8.83 7.77
C PRO A 143 -11.01 8.75 6.25
N PHE A 144 -10.62 7.59 5.74
CA PHE A 144 -10.40 7.41 4.30
C PHE A 144 -10.60 5.96 3.86
N ARG A 145 -10.76 5.78 2.54
CA ARG A 145 -10.67 4.49 1.86
C ARG A 145 -9.67 4.58 0.71
N LEU A 146 -8.75 3.63 0.68
CA LEU A 146 -7.70 3.50 -0.33
C LEU A 146 -7.94 2.23 -1.15
N THR A 147 -8.01 2.37 -2.47
CA THR A 147 -8.13 1.27 -3.42
C THR A 147 -6.95 1.27 -4.40
N VAL A 148 -6.70 0.11 -5.02
CA VAL A 148 -5.67 -0.07 -6.04
C VAL A 148 -6.31 -0.59 -7.32
N GLY A 149 -6.42 0.26 -8.34
CA GLY A 149 -7.23 -0.02 -9.52
C GLY A 149 -8.72 -0.15 -9.15
N GLU A 150 -9.41 -1.11 -9.76
CA GLU A 150 -10.82 -1.43 -9.49
C GLU A 150 -10.99 -2.55 -8.44
N GLY A 151 -9.89 -2.98 -7.81
CA GLY A 151 -9.89 -4.05 -6.83
C GLY A 151 -10.40 -3.63 -5.45
N PRO A 152 -10.53 -4.60 -4.51
CA PRO A 152 -10.90 -4.33 -3.13
C PRO A 152 -9.93 -3.34 -2.48
N GLY A 153 -10.45 -2.57 -1.53
CA GLY A 153 -9.70 -1.52 -0.84
C GLY A 153 -9.66 -1.71 0.65
N ILE A 154 -8.81 -0.91 1.31
CA ILE A 154 -8.78 -0.79 2.77
C ILE A 154 -9.44 0.52 3.17
N ALA A 155 -10.16 0.51 4.29
CA ALA A 155 -10.80 1.70 4.84
C ALA A 155 -10.46 1.86 6.31
N PHE A 156 -10.29 3.10 6.76
CA PHE A 156 -10.00 3.44 8.14
C PHE A 156 -10.98 4.47 8.66
N ASN A 157 -11.43 4.28 9.89
CA ASN A 157 -12.30 5.23 10.59
C ASN A 157 -11.49 6.35 11.27
N ALA A 158 -12.19 7.31 11.89
CA ALA A 158 -11.56 8.43 12.60
C ALA A 158 -10.69 8.00 13.79
N ARG A 159 -10.88 6.80 14.33
CA ARG A 159 -10.09 6.22 15.42
C ARG A 159 -8.87 5.44 14.91
N GLY A 160 -8.68 5.40 13.59
CA GLY A 160 -7.60 4.66 12.96
C GLY A 160 -7.77 3.14 13.01
N GLU A 161 -9.00 2.65 13.18
CA GLU A 161 -9.34 1.24 13.09
C GLU A 161 -9.71 0.90 11.65
N SER A 162 -9.32 -0.29 11.19
CA SER A 162 -9.70 -0.75 9.86
C SER A 162 -11.17 -1.14 9.86
N LEU A 163 -11.90 -0.70 8.85
CA LEU A 163 -13.29 -1.05 8.63
C LEU A 163 -13.35 -2.31 7.75
N PRO A 164 -14.25 -3.25 8.05
CA PRO A 164 -14.53 -4.36 7.14
C PRO A 164 -15.05 -3.81 5.80
N GLU A 165 -14.83 -4.56 4.72
CA GLU A 165 -15.37 -4.17 3.41
C GLU A 165 -16.89 -3.97 3.50
N PRO A 166 -17.44 -2.92 2.85
CA PRO A 166 -18.88 -2.79 2.72
C PRO A 166 -19.36 -4.00 1.93
N GLN A 167 -20.03 -4.92 2.61
CA GLN A 167 -20.77 -6.00 1.97
C GLN A 167 -21.82 -5.31 1.08
N GLU A 168 -21.65 -5.38 -0.24
CA GLU A 168 -22.72 -5.02 -1.16
C GLU A 168 -23.96 -5.82 -0.74
N ALA A 169 -24.98 -5.10 -0.25
CA ALA A 169 -26.27 -5.70 0.00
C ALA A 169 -26.88 -6.10 -1.35
N PRO A 170 -27.49 -7.30 -1.44
CA PRO A 170 -28.03 -7.84 -2.69
C PRO A 170 -29.21 -7.02 -3.24
#